data_AF-A0A2G8KG70-F1
#
_entry.id   AF-A0A2G8KG70-F1
#
_cell.length_a   1.000
_cell.length_b   1.000
_cell.length_c   1.000
_cell.angle_alpha   90.00
_cell.angle_beta   90.00
_cell.angle_gamma   90.00
#
_symmetry.space_group_name_H-M   'P 1'
#
loop_
_entity.id
_entity.type
_entity.pdbx_description
1 polymer ?
#
loop_
_entity_poly.entity_id
_entity_poly.type
_entity_poly.pdbx_seq_one_letter_code
_entity_poly.pdbx_strand_id
1 'polypeptide(L)'
;MGIHLSGINDLIAAEGQYHLECLGYFRRSVAKTRSSAGTEFSDVPMEWLCTELRYAAEKGHVLCLDDVWNRYMTIAEESNIPIPKSFISRRANFTTKLRSKVEDVITFVVSEGPRSETRTVLLPIKYTGSVMYICQSTAEAKDDDLLTIPPYVPEDDTFISLVHVALKIRGDLMAKEGHKGLSVSEEDSLECIPDSLYLFLNLVFNGTTQLENENIGEGERENTMKQSILSTAQDIVYVASGGKKWTPKHIGLASTLHQATRSKVLVDLFHKAGHTLSYKQVLQLDTALAESTLKSMDPQTGAVMPPNIMQDRFMHFTADNIDILDETLDGKNTFHATQMAVWQRGPSNDVRLNDITRSSTSSQTLKVPDAMDTLIPVSKPVQKTEPVLPECCEQDIVLEQSECATKCAREAFATDLTFNILRQRGTVTSSWTVFNEKISSQSQPMTSVGYMPIIQAPAHEYDTLNTVVRRCFQVSAHAGQEFTVLTVDQALYCKLMELKWAHPEEYKNLIPRLGGLHISMNFLNVIGTHMEGSGLAEVWIEAGIFGQNTAQQAMNGKSYNKATRAHKLTVQLCGVC
;
A
#
# COMPACT_ATOMS: atom_id res chain seq x y z
N MET A 1 -20.02 -74.58 -62.17
CA MET A 1 -20.69 -75.58 -61.32
C MET A 1 -21.45 -74.84 -60.24
N GLY A 2 -22.78 -74.83 -60.30
CA GLY A 2 -23.62 -74.44 -59.18
C GLY A 2 -24.08 -75.70 -58.45
N ILE A 3 -24.04 -75.68 -57.12
CA ILE A 3 -24.89 -76.50 -56.23
C ILE A 3 -25.32 -75.61 -55.06
N HIS A 4 -26.63 -75.69 -54.79
CA HIS A 4 -27.44 -74.98 -53.81
C HIS A 4 -27.06 -75.26 -52.35
N LEU A 5 -27.21 -74.23 -51.51
CA LEU A 5 -27.73 -74.38 -50.14
C LEU A 5 -29.04 -73.60 -50.04
N SER A 6 -30.12 -74.31 -49.81
CA SER A 6 -31.49 -73.83 -49.75
C SER A 6 -31.82 -73.17 -48.41
N GLY A 7 -32.27 -71.91 -48.44
CA GLY A 7 -33.26 -71.42 -47.48
C GLY A 7 -32.78 -70.90 -46.11
N ILE A 8 -31.57 -70.34 -45.98
CA ILE A 8 -31.12 -69.69 -44.74
C ILE A 8 -30.81 -68.22 -45.05
N ASN A 9 -31.70 -67.31 -44.63
CA ASN A 9 -31.54 -65.86 -44.79
C ASN A 9 -30.81 -65.18 -43.62
N ASP A 10 -30.38 -65.94 -42.60
CA ASP A 10 -29.61 -65.36 -41.52
C ASP A 10 -28.70 -66.41 -40.85
N LEU A 11 -27.39 -66.25 -41.05
CA LEU A 11 -26.34 -67.06 -40.43
C LEU A 11 -26.17 -66.75 -38.93
N ILE A 12 -26.70 -65.61 -38.45
CA ILE A 12 -26.63 -65.20 -37.04
C ILE A 12 -27.67 -65.96 -36.19
N ALA A 13 -28.77 -66.42 -36.80
CA ALA A 13 -29.82 -67.16 -36.11
C ALA A 13 -29.44 -68.61 -35.75
N ALA A 14 -28.37 -69.18 -36.33
CA ALA A 14 -27.95 -70.56 -36.09
C ALA A 14 -27.04 -70.75 -34.86
N GLU A 15 -26.40 -69.68 -34.35
CA GLU A 15 -25.42 -69.78 -33.24
C GLU A 15 -25.94 -69.26 -31.87
N GLY A 16 -27.18 -68.77 -31.78
CA GLY A 16 -27.75 -68.26 -30.53
C GLY A 16 -28.80 -69.19 -29.91
N GLN A 17 -28.42 -70.14 -29.07
CA GLN A 17 -29.36 -70.79 -28.15
C GLN A 17 -29.80 -69.76 -27.08
N TYR A 18 -30.86 -69.00 -27.35
CA TYR A 18 -31.41 -68.04 -26.39
C TYR A 18 -32.11 -68.77 -25.22
N HIS A 19 -31.67 -68.48 -23.99
CA HIS A 19 -32.37 -68.87 -22.78
C HIS A 19 -33.82 -68.38 -22.80
N LEU A 20 -34.76 -69.22 -22.36
CA LEU A 20 -36.19 -68.91 -22.29
C LEU A 20 -36.48 -67.61 -21.51
N GLU A 21 -35.63 -67.29 -20.52
CA GLU A 21 -35.69 -66.07 -19.73
C GLU A 21 -35.33 -64.81 -20.53
N CYS A 22 -34.37 -64.91 -21.46
CA CYS A 22 -33.98 -63.81 -22.35
C CYS A 22 -35.08 -63.50 -23.38
N LEU A 23 -35.77 -64.53 -23.90
CA LEU A 23 -36.96 -64.34 -24.74
C LEU A 23 -38.12 -63.71 -23.95
N GLY A 24 -38.28 -64.08 -22.68
CA GLY A 24 -39.22 -63.44 -21.77
C GLY A 24 -38.89 -61.97 -21.51
N TYR A 25 -37.60 -61.63 -21.33
CA TYR A 25 -37.14 -60.24 -21.22
C TYR A 25 -37.36 -59.46 -22.52
N PHE A 26 -37.01 -60.03 -23.68
CA PHE A 26 -37.20 -59.41 -24.98
C PHE A 26 -38.68 -59.17 -25.28
N ARG A 27 -39.56 -60.15 -25.04
CA ARG A 27 -41.02 -59.98 -25.21
C ARG A 27 -41.61 -58.94 -24.26
N ARG A 28 -41.13 -58.86 -23.01
CA ARG A 28 -41.51 -57.78 -22.07
C ARG A 28 -40.99 -56.42 -22.52
N SER A 29 -39.78 -56.35 -23.05
CA SER A 29 -39.18 -55.13 -23.59
C SER A 29 -39.95 -54.66 -24.82
N VAL A 30 -40.23 -55.54 -25.78
CA VAL A 30 -41.01 -55.25 -27.01
C VAL A 30 -42.47 -54.94 -26.71
N ALA A 31 -43.09 -55.58 -25.70
CA ALA A 31 -44.44 -55.23 -25.24
C ALA A 31 -44.47 -53.82 -24.60
N LYS A 32 -43.41 -53.44 -23.87
CA LYS A 32 -43.20 -52.06 -23.39
C LYS A 32 -42.99 -51.08 -24.54
N THR A 33 -42.21 -51.45 -25.57
CA THR A 33 -41.97 -50.57 -26.73
C THR A 33 -43.24 -50.40 -27.57
N ARG A 34 -44.09 -51.44 -27.72
CA ARG A 34 -45.37 -51.34 -28.43
C ARG A 34 -46.47 -50.57 -27.68
N SER A 35 -46.35 -50.43 -26.36
CA SER A 35 -47.25 -49.56 -25.56
C SER A 35 -46.73 -48.13 -25.41
N SER A 36 -45.58 -47.80 -26.03
CA SER A 36 -44.98 -46.46 -26.04
C SER A 36 -45.20 -45.69 -27.35
N ALA A 37 -45.92 -46.27 -28.33
CA ALA A 37 -46.30 -45.58 -29.56
C ALA A 37 -47.64 -44.83 -29.38
N GLY A 38 -47.72 -44.00 -28.34
CA GLY A 38 -48.87 -43.17 -28.01
C GLY A 38 -48.38 -41.82 -27.53
N THR A 39 -48.43 -40.83 -28.43
CA THR A 39 -48.45 -39.38 -28.17
C THR A 39 -47.24 -38.81 -27.40
N GLU A 40 -46.33 -38.16 -28.13
CA GLU A 40 -45.43 -37.13 -27.57
C GLU A 40 -46.28 -36.00 -26.97
N PHE A 41 -46.69 -36.15 -25.71
CA PHE A 41 -46.85 -34.99 -24.86
C PHE A 41 -45.44 -34.55 -24.48
N SER A 42 -45.02 -33.38 -24.96
CA SER A 42 -43.88 -32.68 -24.35
C SER A 42 -44.12 -32.68 -22.85
N ASP A 43 -43.19 -33.25 -22.09
CA ASP A 43 -43.19 -33.22 -20.63
C ASP A 43 -42.74 -31.80 -20.21
N VAL A 44 -43.58 -30.81 -20.52
CA VAL A 44 -43.37 -29.39 -20.26
C VAL A 44 -42.94 -29.15 -18.80
N PRO A 45 -43.53 -29.82 -17.79
CA PRO A 45 -43.08 -29.70 -16.41
C PRO A 45 -41.62 -30.12 -16.20
N MET A 46 -41.17 -31.17 -16.91
CA MET A 46 -39.79 -31.63 -16.84
C MET A 46 -38.82 -30.65 -17.51
N GLU A 47 -39.22 -30.00 -18.60
CA GLU A 47 -38.38 -28.99 -19.29
C GLU A 47 -38.24 -27.71 -18.48
N TRP A 48 -39.32 -27.25 -17.84
CA TRP A 48 -39.28 -26.10 -16.94
C TRP A 48 -38.43 -26.40 -15.71
N LEU A 49 -38.60 -27.56 -15.09
CA LEU A 49 -37.75 -28.00 -13.99
C LEU A 49 -36.27 -28.03 -14.40
N CYS A 50 -35.94 -28.59 -15.57
CA CYS A 50 -34.55 -28.60 -16.06
C CYS A 50 -33.98 -27.20 -16.26
N THR A 51 -34.81 -26.24 -16.68
CA THR A 51 -34.41 -24.84 -16.87
C THR A 51 -34.12 -24.18 -15.52
N GLU A 52 -34.99 -24.38 -14.53
CA GLU A 52 -34.78 -23.89 -13.15
C GLU A 52 -33.54 -24.50 -12.51
N LEU A 53 -33.32 -25.81 -12.68
CA LEU A 53 -32.14 -26.50 -12.15
C LEU A 53 -30.83 -26.01 -12.79
N ARG A 54 -30.84 -25.74 -14.10
CA ARG A 54 -29.68 -25.15 -14.79
C ARG A 54 -29.37 -23.74 -14.27
N TYR A 55 -30.40 -22.92 -14.09
CA TYR A 55 -30.25 -21.58 -13.48
C TYR A 55 -29.71 -21.68 -12.04
N ALA A 56 -30.25 -22.59 -11.24
CA ALA A 56 -29.79 -22.85 -9.88
C ALA A 56 -28.33 -23.32 -9.86
N ALA A 57 -27.92 -24.16 -10.81
CA ALA A 57 -26.54 -24.61 -10.95
C ALA A 57 -25.57 -23.49 -11.34
N GLU A 58 -25.99 -22.56 -12.21
CA GLU A 58 -25.21 -21.36 -12.53
C GLU A 58 -24.99 -20.50 -11.28
N LYS A 59 -26.01 -20.34 -10.44
CA LYS A 59 -25.95 -19.63 -9.15
C LYS A 59 -25.27 -20.40 -8.02
N GLY A 60 -24.97 -21.68 -8.22
CA GLY A 60 -24.26 -22.52 -7.27
C GLY A 60 -25.12 -23.08 -6.14
N HIS A 61 -26.43 -23.19 -6.35
CA HIS A 61 -27.35 -23.78 -5.39
C HIS A 61 -27.14 -25.30 -5.29
N VAL A 62 -27.37 -25.82 -4.09
CA VAL A 62 -27.38 -27.25 -3.78
C VAL A 62 -28.80 -27.63 -3.40
N LEU A 63 -29.35 -28.69 -4.00
CA LEU A 63 -30.77 -29.03 -3.86
C LEU A 63 -30.91 -30.50 -3.44
N CYS A 64 -31.88 -30.82 -2.58
CA CYS A 64 -32.22 -32.21 -2.31
C CYS A 64 -33.13 -32.75 -3.42
N LEU A 65 -32.98 -34.02 -3.77
CA LEU A 65 -33.84 -34.68 -4.76
C LEU A 65 -35.32 -34.62 -4.35
N ASP A 66 -35.60 -34.52 -3.04
CA ASP A 66 -36.95 -34.44 -2.52
C ASP A 66 -37.61 -33.08 -2.79
N ASP A 67 -36.90 -31.97 -2.57
CA ASP A 67 -37.34 -30.62 -2.97
C ASP A 67 -37.56 -30.51 -4.47
N VAL A 68 -36.68 -31.14 -5.26
CA VAL A 68 -36.75 -31.15 -6.72
C VAL A 68 -37.97 -31.92 -7.22
N TRP A 69 -38.36 -32.98 -6.50
CA TRP A 69 -39.60 -33.69 -6.77
C TRP A 69 -40.83 -32.86 -6.36
N ASN A 70 -40.80 -32.22 -5.19
CA ASN A 70 -41.90 -31.36 -4.74
C ASN A 70 -42.10 -30.19 -5.72
N ARG A 71 -41.01 -29.59 -6.20
CA ARG A 71 -41.06 -28.57 -7.25
C ARG A 71 -41.61 -29.11 -8.57
N TYR A 72 -41.28 -30.33 -8.97
CA TYR A 72 -41.88 -30.97 -10.15
C TYR A 72 -43.40 -31.14 -10.00
N MET A 73 -43.87 -31.54 -8.81
CA MET A 73 -45.31 -31.66 -8.53
C MET A 73 -46.00 -30.30 -8.62
N THR A 74 -45.43 -29.26 -8.02
CA THR A 74 -45.97 -27.89 -8.12
C THR A 74 -46.04 -27.42 -9.57
N ILE A 75 -44.99 -27.63 -10.38
CA ILE A 75 -44.99 -27.24 -11.80
C ILE A 75 -46.04 -28.04 -12.58
N ALA A 76 -46.22 -29.33 -12.28
CA ALA A 76 -47.23 -30.16 -12.92
C ALA A 76 -48.66 -29.71 -12.56
N GLU A 77 -48.89 -29.31 -11.31
CA GLU A 77 -50.15 -28.71 -10.84
C GLU A 77 -50.40 -27.35 -11.49
N GLU A 78 -49.42 -26.45 -11.50
CA GLU A 78 -49.48 -25.12 -12.14
C GLU A 78 -49.75 -25.23 -13.65
N SER A 79 -49.18 -26.26 -14.30
CA SER A 79 -49.35 -26.51 -15.73
C SER A 79 -50.62 -27.31 -16.06
N ASN A 80 -51.38 -27.76 -15.05
CA ASN A 80 -52.54 -28.65 -15.18
C ASN A 80 -52.24 -29.94 -15.99
N ILE A 81 -51.01 -30.47 -15.87
CA ILE A 81 -50.54 -31.67 -16.56
C ILE A 81 -50.45 -32.82 -15.54
N PRO A 82 -51.09 -33.98 -15.80
CA PRO A 82 -51.07 -35.09 -14.87
C PRO A 82 -49.66 -35.70 -14.77
N ILE A 83 -49.20 -35.92 -13.53
CA ILE A 83 -47.91 -36.58 -13.26
C ILE A 83 -47.91 -38.00 -13.86
N PRO A 84 -46.88 -38.40 -14.62
CA PRO A 84 -46.78 -39.75 -15.16
C PRO A 84 -46.89 -40.82 -14.08
N LYS A 85 -47.78 -41.82 -14.28
CA LYS A 85 -47.95 -42.96 -13.34
C LYS A 85 -46.65 -43.71 -13.06
N SER A 86 -45.70 -43.68 -14.00
CA SER A 86 -44.37 -44.26 -13.85
C SER A 86 -43.50 -43.54 -12.81
N PHE A 87 -43.69 -42.24 -12.59
CA PHE A 87 -42.97 -41.46 -11.57
C PHE A 87 -43.60 -41.63 -10.19
N ILE A 88 -44.93 -41.63 -10.13
CA ILE A 88 -45.69 -41.85 -8.89
C ILE A 88 -45.41 -43.26 -8.33
N SER A 89 -45.40 -44.27 -9.19
CA SER A 89 -45.18 -45.67 -8.77
C SER A 89 -43.74 -45.98 -8.39
N ARG A 90 -42.75 -45.30 -8.98
CA ARG A 90 -41.33 -45.45 -8.65
C ARG A 90 -40.58 -44.15 -8.86
N ARG A 91 -40.18 -43.50 -7.75
CA ARG A 91 -39.36 -42.28 -7.73
C ARG A 91 -38.06 -42.40 -8.55
N ALA A 92 -37.48 -43.61 -8.61
CA ALA A 92 -36.30 -43.91 -9.43
C ALA A 92 -36.49 -43.62 -10.94
N ASN A 93 -37.71 -43.75 -11.48
CA ASN A 93 -37.98 -43.44 -12.89
C ASN A 93 -37.90 -41.93 -13.15
N PHE A 94 -38.34 -41.11 -12.18
CA PHE A 94 -38.17 -39.66 -12.23
C PHE A 94 -36.69 -39.28 -12.15
N THR A 95 -35.97 -39.82 -11.17
CA THR A 95 -34.52 -39.55 -10.99
C THR A 95 -33.71 -39.92 -12.24
N THR A 96 -34.04 -41.05 -12.89
CA THR A 96 -33.35 -41.50 -14.11
C THR A 96 -33.60 -40.53 -15.27
N LYS A 97 -34.86 -40.10 -15.46
CA LYS A 97 -35.20 -39.15 -16.53
C LYS A 97 -34.61 -37.76 -16.27
N LEU A 98 -34.66 -37.29 -15.02
CA LEU A 98 -34.06 -36.02 -14.62
C LEU A 98 -32.55 -36.03 -14.86
N ARG A 99 -31.85 -37.06 -14.37
CA ARG A 99 -30.39 -37.22 -14.55
C ARG A 99 -30.00 -37.14 -16.02
N SER A 100 -30.73 -37.81 -16.91
CA SER A 100 -30.45 -37.77 -18.36
C SER A 100 -30.56 -36.37 -19.00
N LYS A 101 -31.21 -35.40 -18.35
CA LYS A 101 -31.40 -34.04 -18.87
C LYS A 101 -30.48 -32.98 -18.24
N VAL A 102 -29.87 -33.28 -17.09
CA VAL A 102 -29.04 -32.31 -16.33
C VAL A 102 -27.67 -32.85 -15.92
N GLU A 103 -27.26 -34.03 -16.38
CA GLU A 103 -25.96 -34.64 -16.08
C GLU A 103 -24.74 -33.84 -16.57
N ASP A 104 -24.94 -32.87 -17.47
CA ASP A 104 -23.91 -31.95 -17.96
C ASP A 104 -23.63 -30.79 -17.01
N VAL A 105 -24.56 -30.48 -16.10
CA VAL A 105 -24.45 -29.35 -15.16
C VAL A 105 -24.50 -29.78 -13.69
N ILE A 106 -25.13 -30.92 -13.38
CA ILE A 106 -25.42 -31.38 -12.03
C ILE A 106 -25.02 -32.86 -11.85
N THR A 107 -24.28 -33.13 -10.78
CA THR A 107 -23.97 -34.47 -10.26
C THR A 107 -24.91 -34.82 -9.12
N PHE A 108 -25.35 -36.08 -9.09
CA PHE A 108 -26.17 -36.62 -8.01
C PHE A 108 -25.27 -37.39 -7.04
N VAL A 109 -25.17 -36.91 -5.80
CA VAL A 109 -24.39 -37.55 -4.75
C VAL A 109 -25.34 -38.14 -3.72
N VAL A 110 -25.08 -39.39 -3.34
CA VAL A 110 -25.78 -40.05 -2.25
C VAL A 110 -25.05 -39.69 -0.96
N SER A 111 -25.76 -39.01 -0.05
CA SER A 111 -25.29 -38.69 1.30
C SER A 111 -25.98 -39.60 2.30
N GLU A 112 -25.22 -40.18 3.22
CA GLU A 112 -25.78 -40.95 4.34
C GLU A 112 -26.16 -39.99 5.47
N GLY A 113 -27.43 -40.00 5.84
CA GLY A 113 -27.97 -39.22 6.94
C GLY A 113 -27.74 -39.89 8.31
N PRO A 114 -28.14 -39.20 9.40
CA PRO A 114 -27.94 -39.58 10.82
C PRO A 114 -28.39 -40.96 11.25
N ARG A 115 -29.32 -41.51 10.48
CA ARG A 115 -30.11 -42.70 10.83
C ARG A 115 -30.03 -43.75 9.73
N SER A 116 -28.92 -43.76 8.97
CA SER A 116 -28.72 -44.65 7.81
C SER A 116 -29.73 -44.41 6.68
N GLU A 117 -30.32 -43.21 6.60
CA GLU A 117 -31.22 -42.84 5.53
C GLU A 117 -30.43 -42.16 4.40
N THR A 118 -30.45 -42.79 3.23
CA THR A 118 -29.76 -42.28 2.04
C THR A 118 -30.57 -41.13 1.43
N ARG A 119 -30.00 -39.91 1.42
CA ARG A 119 -30.56 -38.76 0.68
C ARG A 119 -29.74 -38.51 -0.57
N THR A 120 -30.40 -38.16 -1.66
CA THR A 120 -29.71 -37.79 -2.91
C THR A 120 -29.69 -36.28 -3.06
N VAL A 121 -28.49 -35.72 -3.18
CA VAL A 121 -28.26 -34.28 -3.32
C VAL A 121 -27.77 -33.96 -4.73
N LEU A 122 -28.27 -32.87 -5.31
CA LEU A 122 -27.93 -32.37 -6.63
C LEU A 122 -26.89 -31.25 -6.49
N LEU A 123 -25.68 -31.49 -7.00
CA LEU A 123 -24.53 -30.61 -6.89
C LEU A 123 -24.08 -30.11 -8.26
N PRO A 124 -23.81 -28.81 -8.45
CA PRO A 124 -23.24 -28.34 -9.71
C PRO A 124 -21.85 -28.95 -9.92
N ILE A 125 -21.60 -29.48 -11.12
CA ILE A 125 -20.38 -30.23 -11.44
C ILE A 125 -19.11 -29.41 -11.17
N LYS A 126 -19.17 -28.09 -11.41
CA LYS A 126 -18.09 -27.13 -11.12
C LYS A 126 -17.64 -27.07 -9.64
N TYR A 127 -18.41 -27.63 -8.69
CA TYR A 127 -18.12 -27.60 -7.25
C TYR A 127 -17.93 -28.99 -6.61
N THR A 128 -17.97 -30.07 -7.41
CA THR A 128 -17.88 -31.47 -6.92
C THR A 128 -16.61 -31.75 -6.10
N GLY A 129 -15.47 -31.12 -6.43
CA GLY A 129 -14.22 -31.30 -5.70
C GLY A 129 -14.18 -30.66 -4.30
N SER A 130 -14.98 -29.63 -4.03
CA SER A 130 -14.96 -28.88 -2.76
C SER A 130 -15.98 -29.39 -1.74
N VAL A 131 -17.09 -30.00 -2.20
CA VAL A 131 -18.23 -30.39 -1.35
C VAL A 131 -18.13 -31.83 -0.82
N MET A 132 -17.48 -32.74 -1.57
CA MET A 132 -17.31 -34.14 -1.14
C MET A 132 -16.54 -34.31 0.17
N TYR A 133 -15.70 -33.34 0.56
CA TYR A 133 -14.98 -33.35 1.84
C TYR A 133 -15.92 -33.10 3.04
N ILE A 134 -17.08 -32.47 2.81
CA ILE A 134 -17.97 -31.97 3.88
C ILE A 134 -19.17 -32.90 4.12
N CYS A 135 -19.63 -33.66 3.11
CA CYS A 135 -20.77 -34.59 3.24
C CYS A 135 -20.50 -35.80 4.15
N GLN A 136 -19.27 -36.05 4.59
CA GLN A 136 -18.96 -37.14 5.52
C GLN A 136 -19.27 -36.80 6.99
N SER A 137 -19.54 -35.53 7.32
CA SER A 137 -19.69 -35.07 8.71
C SER A 137 -21.12 -34.77 9.18
N THR A 138 -22.14 -34.88 8.31
CA THR A 138 -23.49 -34.39 8.61
C THR A 138 -24.58 -35.45 8.41
N ALA A 139 -24.29 -36.68 8.78
CA ALA A 139 -25.32 -37.64 9.17
C ALA A 139 -25.92 -37.14 10.51
N GLU A 140 -26.84 -36.16 10.51
CA GLU A 140 -27.49 -35.46 11.67
C GLU A 140 -29.06 -35.25 11.65
N ALA A 141 -29.83 -34.90 10.59
CA ALA A 141 -31.31 -34.73 10.76
C ALA A 141 -32.20 -34.70 9.49
N LYS A 142 -33.45 -35.22 9.59
CA LYS A 142 -34.63 -35.02 8.72
C LYS A 142 -35.64 -34.10 9.47
N ASP A 143 -36.51 -33.28 8.90
CA ASP A 143 -37.53 -33.48 7.83
C ASP A 143 -38.20 -32.12 7.43
N ASP A 144 -38.51 -31.95 6.13
CA ASP A 144 -39.64 -31.27 5.41
C ASP A 144 -40.45 -30.10 6.05
N ASP A 145 -40.98 -29.08 5.36
CA ASP A 145 -41.09 -28.68 3.94
C ASP A 145 -41.78 -27.28 3.89
N LEU A 146 -41.54 -26.49 2.83
CA LEU A 146 -42.33 -25.36 2.26
C LEU A 146 -41.54 -24.08 1.94
N LEU A 147 -41.31 -23.91 0.64
CA LEU A 147 -40.79 -22.74 -0.07
C LEU A 147 -41.65 -21.49 0.12
N THR A 148 -41.41 -20.77 1.21
CA THR A 148 -41.55 -19.31 1.31
C THR A 148 -40.29 -18.84 2.03
N ILE A 149 -39.76 -17.63 1.77
CA ILE A 149 -38.63 -17.11 2.57
C ILE A 149 -39.00 -17.28 4.05
N PRO A 150 -38.33 -18.15 4.82
CA PRO A 150 -38.76 -18.40 6.19
C PRO A 150 -38.46 -17.13 6.99
N PRO A 151 -39.41 -16.60 7.78
CA PRO A 151 -39.03 -15.73 8.88
C PRO A 151 -38.11 -16.58 9.78
N TYR A 152 -37.12 -15.96 10.42
CA TYR A 152 -36.25 -16.64 11.39
C TYR A 152 -37.08 -17.58 12.29
N VAL A 153 -36.89 -18.90 12.11
CA VAL A 153 -37.42 -19.95 12.98
C VAL A 153 -36.23 -20.69 13.58
N PRO A 154 -36.19 -20.97 14.89
CA PRO A 154 -34.96 -21.30 15.63
C PRO A 154 -34.39 -22.71 15.35
N GLU A 155 -34.96 -23.47 14.43
CA GLU A 155 -34.66 -24.89 14.23
C GLU A 155 -34.51 -25.21 12.73
N ASP A 156 -33.45 -24.72 12.08
CA ASP A 156 -32.99 -25.30 10.80
C ASP A 156 -31.49 -25.10 10.53
N ASP A 157 -30.93 -26.01 9.73
CA ASP A 157 -29.52 -26.41 9.64
C ASP A 157 -28.56 -25.23 9.41
N THR A 158 -27.90 -24.79 10.49
CA THR A 158 -26.92 -23.69 10.55
C THR A 158 -25.89 -23.80 9.42
N PHE A 159 -25.56 -25.03 9.01
CA PHE A 159 -24.62 -25.31 7.94
C PHE A 159 -25.03 -24.70 6.58
N ILE A 160 -26.29 -24.87 6.14
CA ILE A 160 -26.74 -24.39 4.82
C ILE A 160 -26.76 -22.86 4.76
N SER A 161 -27.17 -22.22 5.86
CA SER A 161 -27.12 -20.76 6.01
C SER A 161 -25.69 -20.23 5.91
N LEU A 162 -24.73 -20.90 6.55
CA LEU A 162 -23.31 -20.54 6.45
C LEU A 162 -22.77 -20.72 5.02
N VAL A 163 -23.17 -21.77 4.30
CA VAL A 163 -22.78 -21.99 2.90
C VAL A 163 -23.32 -20.88 2.00
N HIS A 164 -24.59 -20.49 2.15
CA HIS A 164 -25.18 -19.39 1.39
C HIS A 164 -24.46 -18.06 1.63
N VAL A 165 -24.17 -17.73 2.90
CA VAL A 165 -23.40 -16.53 3.26
C VAL A 165 -22.01 -16.56 2.63
N ALA A 166 -21.30 -17.70 2.73
CA ALA A 166 -19.96 -17.84 2.16
C ALA A 166 -19.94 -17.68 0.63
N LEU A 167 -20.90 -18.28 -0.09
CA LEU A 167 -21.01 -18.16 -1.55
C LEU A 167 -21.40 -16.73 -1.98
N LYS A 168 -22.28 -16.06 -1.23
CA LYS A 168 -22.64 -14.66 -1.48
C LYS A 168 -21.42 -13.75 -1.33
N ILE A 169 -20.69 -13.86 -0.22
CA ILE A 169 -19.45 -13.12 0.02
C ILE A 169 -18.43 -13.39 -1.09
N ARG A 170 -18.26 -14.67 -1.50
CA ARG A 170 -17.39 -15.03 -2.61
C ARG A 170 -17.81 -14.38 -3.93
N GLY A 171 -19.10 -14.37 -4.25
CA GLY A 171 -19.63 -13.72 -5.44
C GLY A 171 -19.31 -12.22 -5.46
N ASP A 172 -19.56 -11.54 -4.35
CA ASP A 172 -19.30 -10.10 -4.21
C ASP A 172 -17.78 -9.80 -4.27
N LEU A 173 -16.95 -10.64 -3.64
CA LEU A 173 -15.49 -10.58 -3.73
C LEU A 173 -14.98 -10.69 -5.17
N MET A 174 -15.58 -11.55 -5.99
CA MET A 174 -15.17 -11.70 -7.39
C MET A 174 -15.61 -10.50 -8.23
N ALA A 175 -16.82 -9.97 -7.98
CA ALA A 175 -17.38 -8.82 -8.70
C ALA A 175 -16.70 -7.48 -8.37
N LYS A 176 -16.26 -7.28 -7.12
CA LYS A 176 -15.58 -6.05 -6.69
C LYS A 176 -14.27 -5.83 -7.45
N GLU A 177 -14.04 -4.64 -7.99
CA GLU A 177 -12.76 -4.34 -8.64
C GLU A 177 -11.61 -4.29 -7.62
N GLY A 178 -10.39 -4.63 -8.04
CA GLY A 178 -9.21 -4.51 -7.17
C GLY A 178 -8.75 -3.06 -7.04
N HIS A 179 -8.00 -2.74 -5.99
CA HIS A 179 -7.43 -1.40 -5.79
C HIS A 179 -6.54 -1.01 -6.99
N LYS A 180 -6.82 0.14 -7.60
CA LYS A 180 -6.19 0.57 -8.86
C LYS A 180 -4.91 1.39 -8.66
N GLY A 181 -4.80 2.11 -7.55
CA GLY A 181 -3.67 2.97 -7.22
C GLY A 181 -2.60 2.28 -6.35
N LEU A 182 -1.72 3.11 -5.79
CA LEU A 182 -0.70 2.71 -4.82
C LEU A 182 -0.91 3.35 -3.43
N SER A 183 -2.03 4.04 -3.24
CA SER A 183 -2.35 4.69 -1.97
C SER A 183 -2.70 3.65 -0.90
N VAL A 184 -2.45 4.05 0.35
CA VAL A 184 -2.62 3.21 1.52
C VAL A 184 -3.61 3.79 2.52
N SER A 185 -4.53 4.64 2.03
CA SER A 185 -5.50 5.33 2.90
C SER A 185 -6.57 4.37 3.43
N GLU A 186 -7.30 4.83 4.45
CA GLU A 186 -8.42 4.09 4.99
C GLU A 186 -9.59 4.04 4.00
N GLU A 187 -9.83 5.13 3.27
CA GLU A 187 -10.83 5.21 2.20
C GLU A 187 -10.55 4.19 1.10
N ASP A 188 -9.29 4.06 0.67
CA ASP A 188 -8.90 3.05 -0.32
C ASP A 188 -9.10 1.62 0.20
N SER A 189 -8.90 1.43 1.51
CA SER A 189 -9.11 0.14 2.17
C SER A 189 -10.59 -0.23 2.14
N LEU A 190 -11.49 0.71 2.46
CA LEU A 190 -12.94 0.52 2.38
C LEU A 190 -13.40 0.28 0.94
N GLU A 191 -12.87 1.04 -0.02
CA GLU A 191 -13.26 0.93 -1.41
C GLU A 191 -12.90 -0.44 -2.01
N CYS A 192 -11.82 -1.09 -1.57
CA CYS A 192 -11.42 -2.40 -2.09
C CYS A 192 -12.16 -3.60 -1.46
N ILE A 193 -12.96 -3.38 -0.42
CA ILE A 193 -13.70 -4.42 0.31
C ILE A 193 -15.18 -4.43 -0.13
N PRO A 194 -15.80 -5.61 -0.37
CA PRO A 194 -17.25 -5.69 -0.55
C PRO A 194 -18.01 -5.46 0.77
N ASP A 195 -19.12 -4.73 0.73
CA ASP A 195 -19.93 -4.42 1.92
C ASP A 195 -20.40 -5.68 2.66
N SER A 196 -20.71 -6.75 1.93
CA SER A 196 -21.09 -8.04 2.51
C SER A 196 -19.99 -8.69 3.34
N LEU A 197 -18.72 -8.58 2.92
CA LEU A 197 -17.57 -9.05 3.67
C LEU A 197 -17.31 -8.17 4.90
N TYR A 198 -17.40 -6.86 4.73
CA TYR A 198 -17.22 -5.91 5.83
C TYR A 198 -18.27 -6.15 6.92
N LEU A 199 -19.54 -6.26 6.54
CA LEU A 199 -20.65 -6.54 7.46
C LEU A 199 -20.47 -7.89 8.17
N PHE A 200 -20.10 -8.94 7.43
CA PHE A 200 -19.84 -10.25 8.01
C PHE A 200 -18.73 -10.20 9.06
N LEU A 201 -17.58 -9.60 8.73
CA LEU A 201 -16.47 -9.48 9.68
C LEU A 201 -16.81 -8.57 10.85
N ASN A 202 -17.59 -7.51 10.64
CA ASN A 202 -18.08 -6.65 11.71
C ASN A 202 -18.91 -7.47 12.71
N LEU A 203 -19.83 -8.32 12.23
CA LEU A 203 -20.61 -9.22 13.08
C LEU A 203 -19.75 -10.29 13.76
N VAL A 204 -18.71 -10.80 13.09
CA VAL A 204 -17.80 -11.80 13.67
C VAL A 204 -16.93 -11.21 14.78
N PHE A 205 -16.38 -10.00 14.59
CA PHE A 205 -15.49 -9.38 15.55
C PHE A 205 -16.22 -8.64 16.68
N ASN A 206 -17.35 -8.00 16.36
CA ASN A 206 -18.10 -7.17 17.31
C ASN A 206 -19.39 -7.84 17.82
N GLY A 207 -19.81 -8.99 17.29
CA GLY A 207 -21.08 -9.60 17.65
C GLY A 207 -22.29 -8.73 17.25
N THR A 208 -23.40 -8.87 17.99
CA THR A 208 -24.64 -8.10 17.76
C THR A 208 -24.70 -6.79 18.55
N THR A 209 -23.69 -6.45 19.37
CA THR A 209 -23.71 -5.30 20.29
C THR A 209 -23.81 -3.92 19.60
N GLN A 210 -23.62 -3.82 18.27
CA GLN A 210 -23.90 -2.59 17.50
C GLN A 210 -25.32 -2.54 16.91
N LEU A 211 -26.06 -3.66 16.90
CA LEU A 211 -27.48 -3.68 16.50
C LEU A 211 -28.39 -3.29 17.67
N GLU A 212 -27.87 -3.32 18.89
CA GLU A 212 -28.54 -2.93 20.12
C GLU A 212 -27.90 -1.60 20.58
N ASN A 213 -28.62 -0.49 20.36
CA ASN A 213 -28.18 0.88 20.69
C ASN A 213 -27.91 1.09 22.19
N GLU A 214 -26.79 0.60 22.72
CA GLU A 214 -26.32 0.99 24.05
C GLU A 214 -25.04 1.80 23.94
N ASN A 215 -25.22 3.12 24.04
CA ASN A 215 -24.17 4.07 24.41
C ASN A 215 -23.33 3.51 25.55
N ILE A 216 -21.99 3.54 25.46
CA ILE A 216 -21.05 4.01 26.50
C ILE A 216 -19.60 3.92 25.95
N GLY A 217 -18.93 5.08 25.77
CA GLY A 217 -17.47 5.22 25.98
C GLY A 217 -16.47 4.64 24.95
N GLU A 218 -16.85 4.46 23.69
CA GLU A 218 -16.22 3.48 22.78
C GLU A 218 -15.22 3.98 21.71
N GLY A 219 -14.80 5.25 21.70
CA GLY A 219 -14.03 5.80 20.56
C GLY A 219 -12.72 5.06 20.20
N GLU A 220 -11.90 4.63 21.18
CA GLU A 220 -10.64 3.92 20.92
C GLU A 220 -10.86 2.43 20.58
N ARG A 221 -11.84 1.79 21.22
CA ARG A 221 -12.15 0.38 21.01
C ARG A 221 -12.81 0.15 19.65
N GLU A 222 -13.73 1.03 19.27
CA GLU A 222 -14.37 1.02 17.95
C GLU A 222 -13.35 1.22 16.82
N ASN A 223 -12.40 2.15 16.99
CA ASN A 223 -11.35 2.38 16.01
C ASN A 223 -10.39 1.17 15.86
N THR A 224 -10.00 0.55 16.98
CA THR A 224 -9.13 -0.65 16.97
C THR A 224 -9.82 -1.84 16.29
N MET A 225 -11.13 -2.02 16.52
CA MET A 225 -11.90 -3.09 15.88
C MET A 225 -12.08 -2.83 14.38
N LYS A 226 -12.36 -1.59 13.99
CA LYS A 226 -12.43 -1.18 12.58
C LYS A 226 -11.12 -1.51 11.84
N GLN A 227 -9.97 -1.17 12.42
CA GLN A 227 -8.67 -1.51 11.84
C GLN A 227 -8.45 -3.01 11.68
N SER A 228 -8.90 -3.81 12.67
CA SER A 228 -8.81 -5.28 12.63
C SER A 228 -9.70 -5.89 11.54
N ILE A 229 -10.93 -5.36 11.37
CA ILE A 229 -11.86 -5.73 10.30
C ILE A 229 -11.22 -5.43 8.95
N LEU A 230 -10.76 -4.19 8.73
CA LEU A 230 -10.15 -3.76 7.46
C LEU A 230 -8.90 -4.57 7.13
N SER A 231 -8.05 -4.85 8.13
CA SER A 231 -6.85 -5.66 7.96
C SER A 231 -7.17 -7.08 7.52
N THR A 232 -8.16 -7.72 8.16
CA THR A 232 -8.57 -9.10 7.85
C THR A 232 -9.29 -9.19 6.50
N ALA A 233 -10.19 -8.25 6.22
CA ALA A 233 -10.93 -8.20 4.96
C ALA A 233 -9.98 -8.09 3.76
N GLN A 234 -8.93 -7.26 3.86
CA GLN A 234 -7.95 -7.10 2.80
C GLN A 234 -7.14 -8.38 2.54
N ASP A 235 -6.79 -9.15 3.57
CA ASP A 235 -6.15 -10.47 3.41
C ASP A 235 -7.08 -11.42 2.66
N ILE A 236 -8.37 -11.44 3.02
CA ILE A 236 -9.37 -12.26 2.33
C ILE A 236 -9.50 -11.85 0.86
N VAL A 237 -9.58 -10.54 0.56
CA VAL A 237 -9.65 -10.02 -0.82
C VAL A 237 -8.42 -10.45 -1.63
N TYR A 238 -7.22 -10.27 -1.08
CA TYR A 238 -5.97 -10.61 -1.75
C TYR A 238 -5.87 -12.12 -2.01
N VAL A 239 -6.07 -12.94 -0.98
CA VAL A 239 -5.99 -14.41 -1.06
C VAL A 239 -7.07 -15.00 -1.97
N ALA A 240 -8.32 -14.56 -1.83
CA ALA A 240 -9.43 -15.05 -2.67
C ALA A 240 -9.22 -14.74 -4.16
N SER A 241 -8.51 -13.65 -4.48
CA SER A 241 -8.14 -13.30 -5.86
C SER A 241 -6.92 -14.05 -6.40
N GLY A 242 -6.25 -14.87 -5.58
CA GLY A 242 -4.98 -15.50 -5.91
C GLY A 242 -3.85 -14.47 -6.10
N GLY A 243 -3.86 -13.37 -5.34
CA GLY A 243 -2.86 -12.30 -5.40
C GLY A 243 -2.98 -11.33 -6.58
N LYS A 244 -4.09 -11.40 -7.34
CA LYS A 244 -4.35 -10.53 -8.51
C LYS A 244 -4.90 -9.15 -8.12
N LYS A 245 -5.73 -9.09 -7.08
CA LYS A 245 -6.30 -7.86 -6.52
C LYS A 245 -5.40 -7.41 -5.37
N TRP A 246 -4.49 -6.48 -5.66
CA TRP A 246 -3.68 -5.85 -4.62
C TRP A 246 -4.59 -5.01 -3.71
N THR A 247 -4.20 -4.88 -2.44
CA THR A 247 -4.91 -4.06 -1.47
C THR A 247 -3.94 -3.07 -0.83
N PRO A 248 -4.44 -1.94 -0.29
CA PRO A 248 -3.67 -0.98 0.49
C PRO A 248 -2.73 -1.61 1.52
N LYS A 249 -3.22 -2.57 2.32
CA LYS A 249 -2.42 -3.33 3.30
C LYS A 249 -1.25 -4.05 2.65
N HIS A 250 -1.48 -4.79 1.56
CA HIS A 250 -0.42 -5.57 0.93
C HIS A 250 0.65 -4.68 0.32
N ILE A 251 0.24 -3.57 -0.32
CA ILE A 251 1.14 -2.57 -0.90
C ILE A 251 1.95 -1.90 0.21
N GLY A 252 1.29 -1.32 1.20
CA GLY A 252 1.91 -0.57 2.28
C GLY A 252 2.84 -1.42 3.14
N LEU A 253 2.39 -2.60 3.56
CA LEU A 253 3.17 -3.47 4.44
C LEU A 253 4.39 -4.05 3.71
N ALA A 254 4.25 -4.47 2.45
CA ALA A 254 5.38 -4.97 1.66
C ALA A 254 6.43 -3.89 1.43
N SER A 255 5.99 -2.68 1.07
CA SER A 255 6.87 -1.53 0.84
C SER A 255 7.59 -1.13 2.11
N THR A 256 6.86 -1.00 3.22
CA THR A 256 7.42 -0.61 4.52
C THR A 256 8.42 -1.65 5.01
N LEU A 257 8.08 -2.94 4.91
CA LEU A 257 8.97 -4.03 5.30
C LEU A 257 10.26 -4.02 4.46
N HIS A 258 10.14 -3.84 3.15
CA HIS A 258 11.30 -3.75 2.26
C HIS A 258 12.16 -2.52 2.58
N GLN A 259 11.55 -1.35 2.79
CA GLN A 259 12.26 -0.11 3.08
C GLN A 259 12.98 -0.15 4.44
N ALA A 260 12.34 -0.71 5.46
CA ALA A 260 12.89 -0.80 6.81
C ALA A 260 14.00 -1.84 6.95
N THR A 261 13.92 -2.96 6.21
CA THR A 261 14.83 -4.10 6.42
C THR A 261 15.80 -4.36 5.28
N ARG A 262 15.49 -3.87 4.07
CA ARG A 262 16.19 -4.22 2.81
C ARG A 262 16.32 -5.74 2.57
N SER A 263 15.49 -6.56 3.24
CA SER A 263 15.61 -8.02 3.23
C SER A 263 14.55 -8.67 2.35
N LYS A 264 15.00 -9.26 1.23
CA LYS A 264 14.15 -10.12 0.39
C LYS A 264 13.57 -11.30 1.19
N VAL A 265 14.36 -11.91 2.07
CA VAL A 265 13.94 -13.08 2.86
C VAL A 265 12.75 -12.74 3.76
N LEU A 266 12.79 -11.58 4.41
CA LEU A 266 11.68 -11.14 5.27
C LEU A 266 10.43 -10.83 4.44
N VAL A 267 10.57 -10.12 3.32
CA VAL A 267 9.42 -9.85 2.42
C VAL A 267 8.80 -11.15 1.92
N ASP A 268 9.61 -12.12 1.49
CA ASP A 268 9.12 -13.42 1.01
C ASP A 268 8.47 -14.25 2.14
N LEU A 269 8.94 -14.12 3.39
CA LEU A 269 8.33 -14.78 4.54
C LEU A 269 6.90 -14.27 4.80
N PHE A 270 6.73 -12.96 4.86
CA PHE A 270 5.41 -12.33 5.05
C PHE A 270 4.48 -12.54 3.85
N HIS A 271 5.04 -12.57 2.64
CA HIS A 271 4.28 -12.88 1.44
C HIS A 271 3.74 -14.31 1.47
N LYS A 272 4.57 -15.29 1.88
CA LYS A 272 4.15 -16.69 2.04
C LYS A 272 3.08 -16.86 3.12
N ALA A 273 3.07 -15.99 4.14
CA ALA A 273 2.00 -15.93 5.14
C ALA A 273 0.71 -15.25 4.61
N GLY A 274 0.73 -14.66 3.41
CA GLY A 274 -0.44 -14.07 2.76
C GLY A 274 -0.76 -12.64 3.21
N HIS A 275 0.20 -11.91 3.80
CA HIS A 275 -0.04 -10.56 4.35
C HIS A 275 0.59 -9.43 3.52
N THR A 276 1.50 -9.74 2.60
CA THR A 276 2.23 -8.74 1.81
C THR A 276 2.30 -9.13 0.34
N LEU A 277 2.60 -8.16 -0.52
CA LEU A 277 3.07 -8.43 -1.87
C LEU A 277 4.37 -9.24 -1.85
N SER A 278 4.62 -9.99 -2.93
CA SER A 278 5.90 -10.66 -3.15
C SER A 278 7.02 -9.65 -3.37
N TYR A 279 8.26 -10.05 -3.11
CA TYR A 279 9.41 -9.19 -3.36
C TYR A 279 9.47 -8.70 -4.83
N LYS A 280 9.10 -9.56 -5.78
CA LYS A 280 9.00 -9.18 -7.20
C LYS A 280 8.00 -8.05 -7.44
N GLN A 281 6.85 -8.10 -6.78
CA GLN A 281 5.81 -7.07 -6.90
C GLN A 281 6.24 -5.76 -6.23
N VAL A 282 7.02 -5.83 -5.15
CA VAL A 282 7.63 -4.63 -4.54
C VAL A 282 8.61 -3.96 -5.51
N LEU A 283 9.46 -4.72 -6.21
CA LEU A 283 10.35 -4.12 -7.22
C LEU A 283 9.58 -3.48 -8.39
N GLN A 284 8.46 -4.07 -8.80
CA GLN A 284 7.57 -3.47 -9.81
C GLN A 284 6.94 -2.18 -9.32
N LEU A 285 6.57 -2.13 -8.04
CA LEU A 285 6.07 -0.93 -7.37
C LEU A 285 7.14 0.18 -7.35
N ASP A 286 8.35 -0.13 -6.89
CA ASP A 286 9.46 0.81 -6.85
C ASP A 286 9.79 1.35 -8.26
N THR A 287 9.73 0.48 -9.27
CA THR A 287 9.92 0.88 -10.68
C THR A 287 8.80 1.82 -11.15
N ALA A 288 7.54 1.51 -10.86
CA ALA A 288 6.41 2.36 -11.27
C ALA A 288 6.45 3.75 -10.58
N LEU A 289 6.85 3.80 -9.31
CA LEU A 289 7.07 5.05 -8.59
C LEU A 289 8.19 5.87 -9.24
N ALA A 290 9.33 5.24 -9.53
CA ALA A 290 10.45 5.91 -10.18
C ALA A 290 10.10 6.40 -11.61
N GLU A 291 9.42 5.59 -12.42
CA GLU A 291 8.92 5.99 -13.74
C GLU A 291 7.98 7.20 -13.64
N SER A 292 7.09 7.21 -12.65
CA SER A 292 6.18 8.33 -12.42
C SER A 292 6.93 9.61 -12.04
N THR A 293 7.93 9.50 -11.17
CA THR A 293 8.78 10.62 -10.78
C THR A 293 9.61 11.15 -11.96
N LEU A 294 10.11 10.28 -12.82
CA LEU A 294 10.89 10.66 -14.01
C LEU A 294 10.08 11.38 -15.09
N LYS A 295 8.75 11.35 -15.04
CA LYS A 295 7.91 12.10 -16.00
C LYS A 295 8.13 13.62 -15.92
N SER A 296 8.54 14.13 -14.76
CA SER A 296 8.86 15.56 -14.57
C SER A 296 10.33 15.89 -14.85
N MET A 297 11.11 14.92 -15.37
CA MET A 297 12.53 15.12 -15.61
C MET A 297 12.76 16.06 -16.80
N ASP A 298 13.59 17.07 -16.57
CA ASP A 298 14.14 17.90 -17.62
C ASP A 298 15.27 17.16 -18.36
N PRO A 299 15.17 16.95 -19.68
CA PRO A 299 16.14 16.16 -20.43
C PRO A 299 17.50 16.85 -20.62
N GLN A 300 17.60 18.17 -20.39
CA GLN A 300 18.86 18.91 -20.56
C GLN A 300 19.71 18.91 -19.28
N THR A 301 19.06 19.03 -18.13
CA THR A 301 19.71 19.17 -16.82
C THR A 301 19.64 17.90 -15.96
N GLY A 302 18.76 16.97 -16.31
CA GLY A 302 18.42 15.82 -15.46
C GLY A 302 17.67 16.20 -14.18
N ALA A 303 17.19 17.45 -14.08
CA ALA A 303 16.45 17.93 -12.92
C ALA A 303 15.07 17.26 -12.87
N VAL A 304 14.66 16.81 -11.70
CA VAL A 304 13.35 16.21 -11.48
C VAL A 304 12.60 17.06 -10.46
N MET A 305 11.38 17.47 -10.81
CA MET A 305 10.49 18.17 -9.88
C MET A 305 9.89 17.15 -8.90
N PRO A 306 10.18 17.24 -7.59
CA PRO A 306 9.59 16.32 -6.63
C PRO A 306 8.07 16.52 -6.57
N PRO A 307 7.26 15.44 -6.59
CA PRO A 307 5.81 15.53 -6.77
C PRO A 307 5.08 16.17 -5.58
N ASN A 308 5.72 16.23 -4.41
CA ASN A 308 5.18 16.81 -3.19
C ASN A 308 5.48 18.32 -3.02
N ILE A 309 6.14 18.95 -4.01
CA ILE A 309 6.45 20.38 -3.99
C ILE A 309 5.41 21.15 -4.82
N MET A 310 4.86 22.22 -4.23
CA MET A 310 3.84 23.07 -4.84
C MET A 310 4.46 24.27 -5.57
N GLN A 311 3.81 24.73 -6.63
CA GLN A 311 4.12 26.00 -7.29
C GLN A 311 3.76 27.19 -6.39
N ASP A 312 4.36 28.36 -6.68
CA ASP A 312 4.08 29.65 -6.03
C ASP A 312 4.27 29.65 -4.50
N ARG A 313 5.07 28.72 -3.99
CA ARG A 313 5.46 28.64 -2.58
C ARG A 313 6.97 28.67 -2.45
N PHE A 314 7.44 29.50 -1.53
CA PHE A 314 8.87 29.61 -1.26
C PHE A 314 9.47 28.25 -0.90
N MET A 315 10.57 27.93 -1.58
CA MET A 315 11.36 26.74 -1.32
C MET A 315 12.84 27.07 -1.30
N HIS A 316 13.59 26.24 -0.57
CA HIS A 316 15.05 26.30 -0.59
C HIS A 316 15.63 24.90 -0.71
N PHE A 317 16.87 24.83 -1.15
CA PHE A 317 17.56 23.59 -1.41
C PHE A 317 18.63 23.35 -0.34
N THR A 318 18.92 22.09 -0.09
CA THR A 318 20.15 21.66 0.55
C THR A 318 20.88 20.69 -0.37
N ALA A 319 22.20 20.78 -0.43
CA ALA A 319 23.02 19.76 -1.06
C ALA A 319 24.13 19.31 -0.10
N ASP A 320 24.41 18.01 -0.09
CA ASP A 320 25.41 17.40 0.79
C ASP A 320 26.08 16.19 0.12
N ASN A 321 27.26 15.83 0.60
CA ASN A 321 27.97 14.63 0.16
C ASN A 321 27.32 13.37 0.78
N ILE A 322 27.22 12.33 -0.03
CA ILE A 322 27.05 10.96 0.43
C ILE A 322 28.42 10.29 0.27
N ASP A 323 29.11 10.13 1.38
CA ASP A 323 30.36 9.37 1.46
C ASP A 323 30.09 8.06 2.19
N ILE A 324 30.06 6.95 1.45
CA ILE A 324 30.05 5.61 2.06
C ILE A 324 31.50 5.14 2.07
N LEU A 325 32.07 5.14 3.27
CA LEU A 325 33.42 4.65 3.52
C LEU A 325 33.40 3.12 3.46
N ASP A 326 33.45 2.58 2.25
CA ASP A 326 33.64 1.14 2.05
C ASP A 326 34.99 0.72 2.64
N GLU A 327 35.00 -0.40 3.38
CA GLU A 327 36.22 -0.98 3.95
C GLU A 327 37.08 -1.63 2.85
N THR A 328 37.55 -0.84 1.90
CA THR A 328 38.51 -1.29 0.88
C THR A 328 39.92 -1.29 1.48
N LEU A 329 40.70 -2.32 1.14
CA LEU A 329 42.06 -2.51 1.68
C LEU A 329 43.00 -1.34 1.39
N ASP A 330 42.74 -0.59 0.31
CA ASP A 330 43.54 0.57 -0.12
C ASP A 330 42.84 1.92 0.12
N GLY A 331 41.62 1.92 0.66
CA GLY A 331 40.80 3.11 0.85
C GLY A 331 40.36 3.80 -0.44
N LYS A 332 40.47 3.12 -1.61
CA LYS A 332 40.03 3.66 -2.91
C LYS A 332 38.69 3.07 -3.32
N ASN A 333 38.07 3.68 -4.33
CA ASN A 333 36.76 3.31 -4.88
C ASN A 333 35.63 3.34 -3.83
N THR A 334 35.75 4.18 -2.81
CA THR A 334 34.63 4.51 -1.92
C THR A 334 33.52 5.20 -2.71
N PHE A 335 32.26 4.92 -2.36
CA PHE A 335 31.13 5.55 -3.03
C PHE A 335 31.04 7.02 -2.63
N HIS A 336 31.20 7.89 -3.63
CA HIS A 336 31.04 9.34 -3.51
C HIS A 336 29.88 9.80 -4.38
N ALA A 337 28.85 10.36 -3.76
CA ALA A 337 27.72 10.92 -4.46
C ALA A 337 27.27 12.23 -3.82
N THR A 338 26.38 12.95 -4.49
CA THR A 338 25.81 14.21 -4.00
C THR A 338 24.29 14.07 -3.91
N GLN A 339 23.75 14.29 -2.72
CA GLN A 339 22.31 14.35 -2.48
C GLN A 339 21.82 15.78 -2.51
N MET A 340 20.63 16.00 -3.06
CA MET A 340 19.93 17.27 -2.95
C MET A 340 18.52 17.06 -2.41
N ALA A 341 18.02 18.02 -1.64
CA ALA A 341 16.65 18.03 -1.15
C ALA A 341 16.06 19.43 -1.25
N VAL A 342 14.77 19.48 -1.58
CA VAL A 342 13.94 20.68 -1.59
C VAL A 342 13.15 20.75 -0.29
N TRP A 343 13.15 21.92 0.34
CA TRP A 343 12.43 22.18 1.58
C TRP A 343 11.38 23.26 1.31
N GLN A 344 10.12 22.96 1.61
CA GLN A 344 9.01 23.88 1.41
C GLN A 344 8.11 23.89 2.65
N ARG A 345 7.91 25.06 3.26
CA ARG A 345 7.00 25.22 4.40
C ARG A 345 5.56 25.38 3.91
N GLY A 346 4.61 24.82 4.65
CA GLY A 346 3.18 25.00 4.39
C GLY A 346 2.37 23.75 4.70
N PRO A 347 1.08 23.74 4.32
CA PRO A 347 0.29 22.51 4.41
C PRO A 347 0.91 21.42 3.53
N SER A 348 0.87 20.18 4.03
CA SER A 348 1.29 18.98 3.29
C SER A 348 0.63 18.97 1.91
N ASN A 349 1.39 18.60 0.89
CA ASN A 349 0.84 18.23 -0.40
C ASN A 349 0.87 16.71 -0.48
N ASP A 350 -0.29 16.09 -0.27
CA ASP A 350 -0.40 14.64 -0.38
C ASP A 350 -0.29 14.25 -1.85
N VAL A 351 0.85 13.65 -2.20
CA VAL A 351 1.08 13.10 -3.54
C VAL A 351 -0.02 12.08 -3.80
N ARG A 352 -0.84 12.32 -4.83
CA ARG A 352 -1.88 11.38 -5.22
C ARG A 352 -1.27 10.12 -5.82
N LEU A 353 -0.99 9.15 -4.96
CA LEU A 353 -0.55 7.81 -5.36
C LEU A 353 -1.64 7.04 -6.13
N ASN A 354 -2.87 7.56 -6.16
CA ASN A 354 -4.01 7.00 -6.89
C ASN A 354 -3.84 7.06 -8.41
N ASP A 355 -3.07 8.03 -8.91
CA ASP A 355 -2.85 8.21 -10.35
C ASP A 355 -1.71 7.35 -10.90
N ILE A 356 -0.95 6.68 -10.01
CA ILE A 356 0.15 5.81 -10.40
C ILE A 356 -0.42 4.41 -10.62
N THR A 357 -0.62 4.08 -11.89
CA THR A 357 -1.04 2.75 -12.30
C THR A 357 0.13 1.78 -12.32
N ARG A 358 -0.17 0.50 -12.12
CA ARG A 358 0.81 -0.58 -12.19
C ARG A 358 1.50 -0.56 -13.56
N SER A 359 2.82 -0.63 -13.58
CA SER A 359 3.56 -0.79 -14.84
C SER A 359 3.05 -2.06 -15.54
N SER A 360 2.50 -1.91 -16.74
CA SER A 360 2.02 -3.03 -17.57
C SER A 360 3.17 -3.92 -18.05
N THR A 361 4.37 -3.33 -18.08
CA THR A 361 5.63 -4.02 -18.31
C THR A 361 6.03 -4.81 -17.08
N SER A 362 6.17 -6.13 -17.23
CA SER A 362 6.74 -7.02 -16.20
C SER A 362 8.20 -6.69 -15.82
N SER A 363 8.78 -5.61 -16.36
CA SER A 363 10.15 -5.19 -16.13
C SER A 363 10.34 -4.87 -14.64
N GLN A 364 11.30 -5.55 -14.04
CA GLN A 364 11.73 -5.30 -12.65
C GLN A 364 12.84 -4.24 -12.60
N THR A 365 13.19 -3.66 -13.75
CA THR A 365 14.37 -2.81 -13.90
C THR A 365 13.98 -1.55 -14.64
N LEU A 366 14.25 -0.43 -13.99
CA LEU A 366 14.17 0.89 -14.57
C LEU A 366 15.38 1.14 -15.47
N LYS A 367 15.15 1.64 -16.69
CA LYS A 367 16.22 2.23 -17.50
C LYS A 367 16.40 3.67 -17.06
N VAL A 368 17.49 3.95 -16.36
CA VAL A 368 17.83 5.31 -15.93
C VAL A 368 18.19 6.12 -17.18
N PRO A 369 17.59 7.31 -17.38
CA PRO A 369 17.95 8.18 -18.50
C PRO A 369 19.37 8.74 -18.35
N ASP A 370 20.14 8.77 -19.44
CA ASP A 370 21.54 9.27 -19.45
C ASP A 370 21.68 10.70 -18.90
N ALA A 371 20.66 11.55 -19.07
CA ALA A 371 20.61 12.90 -18.54
C ALA A 371 20.72 12.96 -17.00
N MET A 372 20.37 11.88 -16.29
CA MET A 372 20.47 11.78 -14.84
C MET A 372 21.92 11.62 -14.36
N ASP A 373 22.78 11.00 -15.16
CA ASP A 373 24.19 10.76 -14.84
C ASP A 373 25.13 11.76 -15.53
N THR A 374 24.64 12.51 -16.51
CA THR A 374 25.43 13.51 -17.24
C THR A 374 25.71 14.74 -16.37
N LEU A 375 26.98 15.01 -16.08
CA LEU A 375 27.42 16.23 -15.42
C LEU A 375 27.44 17.42 -16.40
N ILE A 376 27.03 18.58 -15.92
CA ILE A 376 27.08 19.84 -16.66
C ILE A 376 28.44 20.48 -16.42
N PRO A 377 29.34 20.53 -17.42
CA PRO A 377 30.68 21.06 -17.23
C PRO A 377 30.66 22.57 -16.97
N VAL A 378 31.62 23.04 -16.20
CA VAL A 378 31.86 24.47 -15.97
C VAL A 378 33.34 24.80 -16.13
N SER A 379 33.64 25.99 -16.66
CA SER A 379 35.01 26.47 -16.70
C SER A 379 35.48 26.77 -15.27
N LYS A 380 36.51 26.03 -14.84
CA LYS A 380 37.09 26.15 -13.49
C LYS A 380 37.68 27.55 -13.30
N PRO A 381 37.52 28.17 -12.12
CA PRO A 381 38.20 29.42 -11.80
C PRO A 381 39.72 29.24 -11.91
N VAL A 382 40.37 29.98 -12.80
CA VAL A 382 41.83 29.88 -13.05
C VAL A 382 42.63 30.64 -11.98
N GLN A 383 42.04 31.64 -11.36
CA GLN A 383 42.61 32.44 -10.29
C GLN A 383 41.67 32.46 -9.09
N LYS A 384 42.21 32.83 -7.92
CA LYS A 384 41.40 33.04 -6.72
C LYS A 384 40.41 34.17 -7.02
N THR A 385 39.16 33.79 -7.24
CA THR A 385 38.08 34.74 -7.49
C THR A 385 37.73 35.45 -6.19
N GLU A 386 37.53 36.75 -6.27
CA GLU A 386 37.14 37.59 -5.15
C GLU A 386 35.78 38.25 -5.45
N PRO A 387 35.00 38.60 -4.42
CA PRO A 387 33.77 39.34 -4.64
C PRO A 387 34.10 40.66 -5.34
N VAL A 388 33.43 40.92 -6.45
CA VAL A 388 33.44 42.26 -7.05
C VAL A 388 32.59 43.15 -6.13
N LEU A 389 33.25 43.89 -5.25
CA LEU A 389 32.61 44.95 -4.49
C LEU A 389 32.24 46.06 -5.49
N PRO A 390 30.96 46.47 -5.59
CA PRO A 390 30.61 47.65 -6.36
C PRO A 390 31.43 48.84 -5.85
N GLU A 391 32.00 49.64 -6.76
CA GLU A 391 32.69 50.89 -6.38
C GLU A 391 31.74 51.75 -5.54
N CYS A 392 32.10 51.94 -4.25
CA CYS A 392 31.35 52.72 -3.26
C CYS A 392 29.84 52.44 -3.23
N CYS A 393 29.43 51.33 -2.62
CA CYS A 393 28.23 51.39 -1.80
C CYS A 393 28.59 52.12 -0.48
N GLU A 394 28.68 53.46 -0.50
CA GLU A 394 28.38 54.29 0.69
C GLU A 394 26.86 54.27 0.99
N GLN A 395 26.22 53.13 0.77
CA GLN A 395 25.08 52.82 1.59
C GLN A 395 25.73 52.41 2.90
N ASP A 396 25.73 53.33 3.86
CA ASP A 396 25.63 52.95 5.26
C ASP A 396 24.82 51.66 5.28
N ILE A 397 25.32 50.61 5.92
CA ILE A 397 24.49 49.48 6.28
C ILE A 397 23.51 50.04 7.34
N VAL A 398 22.62 50.93 6.91
CA VAL A 398 21.26 50.99 7.37
C VAL A 398 20.76 49.62 6.98
N LEU A 399 20.97 48.67 7.91
CA LEU A 399 19.98 47.65 8.13
C LEU A 399 18.69 48.44 8.14
N GLU A 400 17.96 48.48 7.02
CA GLU A 400 16.57 48.85 7.02
C GLU A 400 15.97 47.83 7.97
N GLN A 401 15.92 48.25 9.22
CA GLN A 401 15.39 47.52 10.34
C GLN A 401 13.92 47.46 10.01
N SER A 402 13.55 46.45 9.22
CA SER A 402 12.17 46.04 9.05
C SER A 402 11.54 46.12 10.44
N GLU A 403 10.52 46.95 10.62
CA GLU A 403 9.89 47.13 11.93
C GLU A 403 9.52 45.77 12.54
N CYS A 404 9.18 44.80 11.68
CA CYS A 404 8.95 43.41 12.03
C CYS A 404 10.21 42.71 12.59
N ALA A 405 11.36 42.80 11.91
CA ALA A 405 12.62 42.20 12.39
C ALA A 405 13.05 42.81 13.73
N THR A 406 12.90 44.13 13.89
CA THR A 406 13.24 44.84 15.12
C THR A 406 12.30 44.51 16.26
N LYS A 407 11.00 44.36 15.98
CA LYS A 407 10.01 43.89 16.96
C LYS A 407 10.32 42.47 17.43
N CYS A 408 10.54 41.53 16.50
CA CYS A 408 10.88 40.15 16.84
C CYS A 408 12.17 40.07 17.68
N ALA A 409 13.20 40.84 17.33
CA ALA A 409 14.44 40.90 18.09
C ALA A 409 14.23 41.45 19.51
N ARG A 410 13.41 42.50 19.67
CA ARG A 410 13.05 43.06 20.99
C ARG A 410 12.23 42.08 21.82
N GLU A 411 11.28 41.38 21.21
CA GLU A 411 10.46 40.34 21.86
C GLU A 411 11.31 39.16 22.32
N ALA A 412 12.24 38.69 21.47
CA ALA A 412 13.21 37.67 21.83
C ALA A 412 14.09 38.12 23.00
N PHE A 413 14.62 39.35 22.95
CA PHE A 413 15.43 39.91 24.04
C PHE A 413 14.64 40.02 25.35
N ALA A 414 13.40 40.51 25.30
CA ALA A 414 12.53 40.61 26.47
C ALA A 414 12.21 39.22 27.05
N THR A 415 12.00 38.23 26.19
CA THR A 415 11.75 36.83 26.56
C THR A 415 12.97 36.22 27.23
N ASP A 416 14.17 36.44 26.68
CA ASP A 416 15.44 35.98 27.24
C ASP A 416 15.73 36.62 28.60
N LEU A 417 15.49 37.93 28.72
CA LEU A 417 15.62 38.65 29.98
C LEU A 417 14.64 38.11 31.03
N THR A 418 13.38 37.88 30.63
CA THR A 418 12.35 37.30 31.51
C THR A 418 12.75 35.91 31.99
N PHE A 419 13.23 35.05 31.08
CA PHE A 419 13.74 33.73 31.44
C PHE A 419 14.88 33.82 32.48
N ASN A 420 15.86 34.70 32.25
CA ASN A 420 16.99 34.87 33.15
C ASN A 420 16.54 35.35 34.55
N ILE A 421 15.64 36.33 34.63
CA ILE A 421 15.09 36.84 35.90
C ILE A 421 14.31 35.75 36.65
N LEU A 422 13.40 35.05 35.96
CA LEU A 422 12.58 33.99 36.57
C LEU A 422 13.43 32.82 37.06
N ARG A 423 14.50 32.49 36.32
CA ARG A 423 15.44 31.43 36.71
C ARG A 423 16.29 31.84 37.90
N GLN A 424 16.78 33.08 37.97
CA GLN A 424 17.47 33.61 39.14
C GLN A 424 16.59 33.58 40.40
N ARG A 425 15.29 33.89 40.25
CA ARG A 425 14.31 33.81 41.34
C ARG A 425 13.89 32.38 41.70
N GLY A 426 14.44 31.36 41.04
CA GLY A 426 14.08 29.96 41.24
C GLY A 426 12.65 29.60 40.81
N THR A 427 11.97 30.49 40.09
CA THR A 427 10.57 30.31 39.66
C THR A 427 10.47 29.37 38.45
N VAL A 428 11.51 29.33 37.61
CA VAL A 428 11.58 28.43 36.45
C VAL A 428 12.81 27.53 36.58
N THR A 429 12.57 26.21 36.61
CA THR A 429 13.62 25.18 36.63
C THR A 429 13.89 24.57 35.26
N SER A 430 13.03 24.82 34.27
CA SER A 430 13.16 24.28 32.93
C SER A 430 14.32 24.90 32.15
N SER A 431 14.79 24.21 31.11
CA SER A 431 15.76 24.78 30.17
C SER A 431 15.15 25.94 29.38
N TRP A 432 16.01 26.77 28.77
CA TRP A 432 15.60 27.87 27.91
C TRP A 432 14.68 27.41 26.77
N THR A 433 14.97 26.26 26.16
CA THR A 433 14.16 25.69 25.07
C THR A 433 12.74 25.36 25.52
N VAL A 434 12.60 24.65 26.65
CA VAL A 434 11.29 24.27 27.20
C VAL A 434 10.50 25.50 27.66
N PHE A 435 11.19 26.53 28.16
CA PHE A 435 10.54 27.80 28.50
C PHE A 435 9.95 28.47 27.25
N ASN A 436 10.74 28.60 26.18
CA ASN A 436 10.30 29.21 24.91
C ASN A 436 9.17 28.42 24.23
N GLU A 437 9.22 27.09 24.29
CA GLU A 437 8.15 26.23 23.76
C GLU A 437 6.81 26.49 24.48
N LYS A 438 6.82 26.59 25.81
CA LYS A 438 5.60 26.80 26.62
C LYS A 438 4.93 28.15 26.39
N ILE A 439 5.72 29.20 26.15
CA ILE A 439 5.19 30.56 25.94
C ILE A 439 4.90 30.86 24.48
N SER A 440 5.40 30.03 23.55
CA SER A 440 5.16 30.19 22.13
C SER A 440 3.69 29.88 21.81
N SER A 441 2.99 30.84 21.22
CA SER A 441 1.68 30.63 20.61
C SER A 441 1.78 30.26 19.13
N GLN A 442 3.00 30.19 18.56
CA GLN A 442 3.21 29.90 17.15
C GLN A 442 3.18 28.41 16.87
N SER A 443 2.16 27.96 16.15
CA SER A 443 2.18 26.68 15.45
C SER A 443 3.06 26.82 14.20
N GLN A 444 4.20 26.13 14.17
CA GLN A 444 5.07 26.14 12.99
C GLN A 444 4.41 25.30 11.89
N PRO A 445 4.32 25.81 10.65
CA PRO A 445 3.80 25.01 9.55
C PRO A 445 4.71 23.79 9.32
N MET A 446 4.09 22.66 8.95
CA MET A 446 4.83 21.48 8.54
C MET A 446 5.77 21.82 7.37
N THR A 447 6.92 21.16 7.30
CA THR A 447 7.86 21.33 6.19
C THR A 447 7.84 20.08 5.34
N SER A 448 7.47 20.22 4.06
CA SER A 448 7.57 19.17 3.06
C SER A 448 9.01 19.05 2.59
N VAL A 449 9.49 17.81 2.46
CA VAL A 449 10.83 17.47 1.95
C VAL A 449 10.68 16.76 0.62
N GLY A 450 11.17 17.37 -0.46
CA GLY A 450 11.21 16.79 -1.79
C GLY A 450 12.61 16.28 -2.09
N TYR A 451 12.82 14.96 -2.10
CA TYR A 451 14.10 14.38 -2.47
C TYR A 451 14.31 14.49 -3.98
N MET A 452 15.49 14.97 -4.38
CA MET A 452 15.90 15.01 -5.77
C MET A 452 16.83 13.82 -6.09
N PRO A 453 16.96 13.42 -7.37
CA PRO A 453 17.86 12.35 -7.77
C PRO A 453 19.29 12.59 -7.33
N ILE A 454 19.93 11.52 -6.84
CA ILE A 454 21.35 11.51 -6.46
C ILE A 454 22.19 11.74 -7.72
N ILE A 455 23.23 12.56 -7.59
CA ILE A 455 24.29 12.67 -8.60
C ILE A 455 25.42 11.74 -8.17
N GLN A 456 25.77 10.73 -8.98
CA GLN A 456 26.85 9.78 -8.69
C GLN A 456 28.23 10.40 -8.97
N ALA A 457 28.50 11.53 -8.34
CA ALA A 457 29.78 12.24 -8.40
C ALA A 457 29.99 13.03 -7.09
N PRO A 458 31.25 13.27 -6.68
CA PRO A 458 31.56 14.00 -5.46
C PRO A 458 31.20 15.49 -5.57
N ALA A 459 30.54 16.07 -4.55
CA ALA A 459 30.07 17.46 -4.63
C ALA A 459 31.20 18.49 -4.65
N HIS A 460 32.41 18.10 -4.23
CA HIS A 460 33.57 18.99 -4.23
C HIS A 460 34.15 19.20 -5.64
N GLU A 461 33.70 18.49 -6.68
CA GLU A 461 34.05 18.78 -8.07
C GLU A 461 33.20 19.93 -8.63
N TYR A 462 33.82 20.85 -9.37
CA TYR A 462 33.12 22.02 -9.92
C TYR A 462 31.99 21.64 -10.88
N ASP A 463 32.18 20.61 -11.70
CA ASP A 463 31.16 20.15 -12.66
C ASP A 463 29.94 19.57 -11.90
N THR A 464 30.19 18.82 -10.82
CA THR A 464 29.12 18.31 -9.95
C THR A 464 28.39 19.45 -9.24
N LEU A 465 29.11 20.42 -8.68
CA LEU A 465 28.51 21.57 -8.00
C LEU A 465 27.73 22.47 -8.96
N ASN A 466 28.22 22.67 -10.20
CA ASN A 466 27.47 23.33 -11.26
C ASN A 466 26.19 22.54 -11.60
N THR A 467 26.30 21.21 -11.75
CA THR A 467 25.13 20.34 -12.00
C THR A 467 24.07 20.49 -10.90
N VAL A 468 24.49 20.52 -9.62
CA VAL A 468 23.61 20.80 -8.48
C VAL A 468 22.87 22.12 -8.67
N VAL A 469 23.60 23.20 -8.92
CA VAL A 469 23.01 24.53 -9.09
C VAL A 469 22.04 24.59 -10.27
N ARG A 470 22.42 24.02 -11.42
CA ARG A 470 21.56 24.00 -12.62
C ARG A 470 20.28 23.21 -12.39
N ARG A 471 20.34 22.08 -11.68
CA ARG A 471 19.14 21.33 -11.29
C ARG A 471 18.26 22.13 -10.34
N CYS A 472 18.84 22.82 -9.35
CA CYS A 472 18.09 23.70 -8.47
C CYS A 472 17.45 24.89 -9.21
N PHE A 473 18.16 25.51 -10.16
CA PHE A 473 17.60 26.57 -11.02
C PHE A 473 16.40 26.07 -11.82
N GLN A 474 16.50 24.88 -12.41
CA GLN A 474 15.41 24.31 -13.19
C GLN A 474 14.18 24.07 -12.31
N VAL A 475 14.37 23.52 -11.10
CA VAL A 475 13.26 23.32 -10.15
C VAL A 475 12.66 24.65 -9.68
N SER A 476 13.49 25.65 -9.35
CA SER A 476 13.04 27.02 -9.01
C SER A 476 12.20 27.65 -10.10
N ALA A 477 12.66 27.59 -11.35
CA ALA A 477 11.93 28.12 -12.49
C ALA A 477 10.56 27.45 -12.68
N HIS A 478 10.49 26.11 -12.54
CA HIS A 478 9.24 25.36 -12.62
C HIS A 478 8.25 25.69 -11.50
N ALA A 479 8.75 26.10 -10.33
CA ALA A 479 7.94 26.52 -9.20
C ALA A 479 7.56 28.01 -9.22
N GLY A 480 7.98 28.77 -10.24
CA GLY A 480 7.76 30.21 -10.33
C GLY A 480 8.67 31.05 -9.42
N GLN A 481 9.76 30.48 -8.91
CA GLN A 481 10.69 31.15 -8.00
C GLN A 481 11.90 31.72 -8.76
N GLU A 482 12.06 33.05 -8.73
CA GLU A 482 13.17 33.73 -9.41
C GLU A 482 14.54 33.43 -8.79
N PHE A 483 14.64 33.51 -7.45
CA PHE A 483 15.88 33.31 -6.71
C PHE A 483 15.99 31.89 -6.16
N THR A 484 17.15 31.26 -6.29
CA THR A 484 17.40 29.91 -5.79
C THR A 484 18.27 29.96 -4.55
N VAL A 485 17.70 29.61 -3.40
CA VAL A 485 18.45 29.52 -2.14
C VAL A 485 19.03 28.12 -2.00
N LEU A 486 20.36 27.99 -2.00
CA LEU A 486 21.06 26.72 -1.88
C LEU A 486 21.91 26.70 -0.61
N THR A 487 21.54 25.83 0.33
CA THR A 487 22.25 25.63 1.59
C THR A 487 23.23 24.48 1.47
N VAL A 488 24.51 24.69 1.80
CA VAL A 488 25.56 23.66 1.72
C VAL A 488 26.47 23.74 2.94
N ASP A 489 27.31 22.72 3.13
CA ASP A 489 28.36 22.72 4.15
C ASP A 489 29.40 23.83 3.92
N GLN A 490 30.37 23.97 4.83
CA GLN A 490 31.38 25.01 4.72
C GLN A 490 32.33 24.85 3.52
N ALA A 491 32.74 23.63 3.18
CA ALA A 491 33.70 23.39 2.11
C ALA A 491 33.08 23.66 0.74
N LEU A 492 31.85 23.18 0.54
CA LEU A 492 31.04 23.41 -0.65
C LEU A 492 30.63 24.87 -0.77
N TYR A 493 30.31 25.55 0.35
CA TYR A 493 29.99 26.97 0.34
C TYR A 493 31.14 27.80 -0.27
N CYS A 494 32.38 27.55 0.15
CA CYS A 494 33.54 28.24 -0.42
C CYS A 494 33.65 28.05 -1.93
N LYS A 495 33.54 26.80 -2.42
CA LYS A 495 33.57 26.50 -3.87
C LYS A 495 32.40 27.09 -4.64
N LEU A 496 31.22 27.13 -4.02
CA LEU A 496 30.02 27.71 -4.62
C LEU A 496 30.17 29.22 -4.79
N MET A 497 30.79 29.89 -3.81
CA MET A 497 31.13 31.31 -3.92
C MET A 497 32.18 31.56 -5.01
N GLU A 498 33.20 30.72 -5.13
CA GLU A 498 34.17 30.81 -6.23
C GLU A 498 33.50 30.69 -7.61
N LEU A 499 32.57 29.74 -7.78
CA LEU A 499 31.78 29.62 -9.01
C LEU A 499 30.93 30.87 -9.26
N LYS A 500 30.22 31.35 -8.23
CA LYS A 500 29.37 32.55 -8.34
C LYS A 500 30.19 33.79 -8.73
N TRP A 501 31.39 33.94 -8.20
CA TRP A 501 32.28 35.06 -8.52
C TRP A 501 32.97 34.91 -9.87
N ALA A 502 33.29 33.69 -10.31
CA ALA A 502 33.84 33.43 -11.63
C ALA A 502 32.84 33.78 -12.74
N HIS A 503 31.55 33.55 -12.50
CA HIS A 503 30.47 33.64 -13.50
C HIS A 503 29.26 34.43 -12.99
N PRO A 504 29.42 35.73 -12.61
CA PRO A 504 28.39 36.48 -11.86
C PRO A 504 27.03 36.56 -12.55
N GLU A 505 27.00 36.69 -13.88
CA GLU A 505 25.75 36.74 -14.66
C GLU A 505 25.01 35.40 -14.70
N GLU A 506 25.76 34.29 -14.74
CA GLU A 506 25.19 32.93 -14.74
C GLU A 506 24.56 32.57 -13.39
N TYR A 507 25.19 33.02 -12.29
CA TYR A 507 24.78 32.72 -10.92
C TYR A 507 24.12 33.91 -10.20
N LYS A 508 23.62 34.91 -10.94
CA LYS A 508 23.01 36.12 -10.35
C LYS A 508 21.83 35.80 -9.43
N ASN A 509 21.03 34.81 -9.82
CA ASN A 509 19.83 34.39 -9.08
C ASN A 509 20.12 33.33 -7.99
N LEU A 510 21.37 32.89 -7.85
CA LEU A 510 21.77 31.98 -6.78
C LEU A 510 21.97 32.74 -5.47
N ILE A 511 21.40 32.26 -4.38
CA ILE A 511 21.65 32.73 -3.02
C ILE A 511 22.32 31.57 -2.25
N PRO A 512 23.67 31.53 -2.20
CA PRO A 512 24.38 30.57 -1.39
C PRO A 512 24.11 30.80 0.09
N ARG A 513 23.85 29.74 0.84
CA ARG A 513 23.68 29.80 2.30
C ARG A 513 24.61 28.80 2.96
N LEU A 514 25.38 29.25 3.93
CA LEU A 514 26.17 28.35 4.77
C LEU A 514 25.24 27.58 5.71
N GLY A 515 25.48 26.27 5.87
CA GLY A 515 24.71 25.43 6.79
C GLY A 515 24.70 26.00 8.22
N GLY A 516 23.55 25.96 8.89
CA GLY A 516 23.35 26.61 10.20
C GLY A 516 24.32 26.13 11.30
N LEU A 517 24.70 24.85 11.27
CA LEU A 517 25.73 24.30 12.14
C LEU A 517 27.09 24.97 11.88
N HIS A 518 27.51 25.06 10.62
CA HIS A 518 28.76 25.70 10.24
C HIS A 518 28.76 27.21 10.50
N ILE A 519 27.63 27.90 10.32
CA ILE A 519 27.47 29.29 10.77
C ILE A 519 27.78 29.38 12.26
N SER A 520 27.17 28.52 13.07
CA SER A 520 27.36 28.52 14.52
C SER A 520 28.80 28.19 14.92
N MET A 521 29.43 27.19 14.27
CA MET A 521 30.83 26.82 14.51
C MET A 521 31.79 27.94 14.12
N ASN A 522 31.57 28.59 12.98
CA ASN A 522 32.36 29.76 12.56
C ASN A 522 32.20 30.92 13.53
N PHE A 523 30.99 31.18 14.02
CA PHE A 523 30.77 32.23 15.02
C PHE A 523 31.45 31.91 16.36
N LEU A 524 31.40 30.64 16.81
CA LEU A 524 32.13 30.19 17.99
C LEU A 524 33.64 30.37 17.83
N ASN A 525 34.18 30.04 16.65
CA ASN A 525 35.60 30.26 16.35
C ASN A 525 35.96 31.75 16.36
N VAL A 526 35.11 32.63 15.83
CA VAL A 526 35.28 34.09 15.91
C VAL A 526 35.30 34.57 17.36
N ILE A 527 34.37 34.10 18.20
CA ILE A 527 34.36 34.42 19.63
C ILE A 527 35.66 33.96 20.29
N GLY A 528 36.07 32.71 20.07
CA GLY A 528 37.29 32.20 20.69
C GLY A 528 38.55 32.94 20.23
N THR A 529 38.63 33.29 18.94
CA THR A 529 39.72 34.14 18.41
C THR A 529 39.71 35.53 19.04
N HIS A 530 38.52 36.14 19.17
CA HIS A 530 38.38 37.46 19.80
C HIS A 530 38.72 37.44 21.30
N MET A 531 38.40 36.34 21.97
CA MET A 531 38.64 36.12 23.41
C MET A 531 40.01 35.47 23.67
N GLU A 532 40.86 35.31 22.66
CA GLU A 532 42.19 34.74 22.83
C GLU A 532 43.02 35.62 23.78
N GLY A 533 43.67 35.00 24.76
CA GLY A 533 44.42 35.70 25.81
C GLY A 533 43.57 36.37 26.90
N SER A 534 42.24 36.27 26.87
CA SER A 534 41.35 36.84 27.91
C SER A 534 41.34 36.07 29.23
N GLY A 535 41.94 34.88 29.29
CA GLY A 535 41.82 33.97 30.44
C GLY A 535 40.58 33.07 30.41
N LEU A 536 39.70 33.20 29.40
CA LEU A 536 38.43 32.45 29.36
C LEU A 536 38.64 30.93 29.30
N ALA A 537 39.62 30.47 28.54
CA ALA A 537 39.94 29.05 28.44
C ALA A 537 40.48 28.51 29.77
N GLU A 538 41.33 29.28 30.44
CA GLU A 538 41.89 28.99 31.76
C GLU A 538 40.78 28.90 32.81
N VAL A 539 39.82 29.83 32.81
CA VAL A 539 38.64 29.77 33.69
C VAL A 539 37.86 28.47 33.51
N TRP A 540 37.62 28.03 32.27
CA TRP A 540 36.94 26.75 32.03
C TRP A 540 37.75 25.54 32.52
N ILE A 541 39.08 25.62 32.46
CA ILE A 541 39.98 24.56 32.92
C ILE A 541 40.01 24.52 34.45
N GLU A 542 40.28 25.65 35.09
CA GLU A 542 40.40 25.78 36.55
C GLU A 542 39.07 25.51 37.27
N ALA A 543 37.94 25.88 36.66
CA ALA A 543 36.61 25.55 37.16
C ALA A 543 36.23 24.07 36.97
N GLY A 544 37.09 23.25 36.36
CA GLY A 544 36.84 21.84 36.10
C GLY A 544 35.74 21.59 35.06
N ILE A 545 35.39 22.58 34.25
CA ILE A 545 34.39 22.45 33.18
C ILE A 545 34.97 21.60 32.05
N PHE A 546 36.21 21.88 31.65
CA PHE A 546 36.92 21.17 30.58
C PHE A 546 38.36 20.83 30.93
N GLY A 547 38.89 19.75 30.33
CA GLY A 547 40.33 19.57 30.23
C GLY A 547 40.95 20.48 29.15
N GLN A 548 42.25 20.72 29.22
CA GLN A 548 42.98 21.68 28.37
C GLN A 548 42.70 21.53 26.86
N ASN A 549 42.78 20.32 26.33
CA ASN A 549 42.50 20.04 24.91
C ASN A 549 41.05 20.36 24.52
N THR A 550 40.11 20.11 25.42
CA THR A 550 38.68 20.38 25.17
C THR A 550 38.39 21.89 25.20
N ALA A 551 39.03 22.63 26.11
CA ALA A 551 38.92 24.09 26.16
C ALA A 551 39.45 24.72 24.85
N GLN A 552 40.59 24.27 24.35
CA GLN A 552 41.12 24.74 23.05
C GLN A 552 40.21 24.38 21.87
N GLN A 553 39.67 23.17 21.83
CA GLN A 553 38.70 22.80 20.78
C GLN A 553 37.40 23.61 20.85
N ALA A 554 36.99 24.01 22.05
CA ALA A 554 35.84 24.88 22.25
C ALA A 554 36.12 26.30 21.76
N MET A 555 37.28 26.87 22.10
CA MET A 555 37.74 28.17 21.60
C MET A 555 37.85 28.20 20.08
N ASN A 556 38.37 27.13 19.46
CA ASN A 556 38.49 27.03 18.00
C ASN A 556 37.14 26.77 17.28
N GLY A 557 36.00 26.75 17.98
CA GLY A 557 34.68 26.48 17.42
C GLY A 557 34.49 25.06 16.86
N LYS A 558 35.45 24.14 17.07
CA LYS A 558 35.43 22.78 16.52
C LYS A 558 34.53 21.82 17.29
N SER A 559 34.23 22.13 18.56
CA SER A 559 33.35 21.31 19.40
C SER A 559 32.04 22.03 19.70
N TYR A 560 31.12 22.07 18.73
CA TYR A 560 29.85 22.82 18.82
C TYR A 560 29.13 22.63 20.17
N ASN A 561 28.76 21.39 20.52
CA ASN A 561 27.98 21.12 21.73
C ASN A 561 28.70 21.56 23.02
N LYS A 562 30.01 21.31 23.11
CA LYS A 562 30.80 21.67 24.28
C LYS A 562 30.99 23.18 24.35
N ALA A 563 31.41 23.82 23.26
CA ALA A 563 31.60 25.25 23.16
C ALA A 563 30.31 26.02 23.50
N THR A 564 29.18 25.65 22.87
CA THR A 564 27.87 26.25 23.17
C THR A 564 27.50 26.10 24.64
N ARG A 565 27.75 24.93 25.25
CA ARG A 565 27.48 24.72 26.68
C ARG A 565 28.37 25.61 27.56
N ALA A 566 29.66 25.70 27.28
CA ALA A 566 30.57 26.52 28.08
C ALA A 566 30.30 28.01 27.94
N HIS A 567 30.00 28.50 26.74
CA HIS A 567 29.58 29.89 26.57
C HIS A 567 28.26 30.18 27.29
N LYS A 568 27.28 29.25 27.26
CA LYS A 568 26.05 29.38 28.05
C LYS A 568 26.32 29.45 29.55
N LEU A 569 27.20 28.59 30.08
CA LEU A 569 27.61 28.63 31.49
C LEU A 569 28.34 29.93 31.83
N THR A 570 29.22 30.40 30.94
CA THR A 570 29.96 31.65 31.11
C THR A 570 29.00 32.83 31.17
N VAL A 571 28.03 32.91 30.26
CA VAL A 571 27.00 33.96 30.29
C VAL A 571 26.13 33.85 31.55
N GLN A 572 25.79 32.65 32.00
CA GLN A 572 25.03 32.46 33.25
C GLN A 572 25.80 32.92 34.49
N LEU A 573 27.13 32.78 34.50
CA LEU A 573 28.00 33.18 35.61
C LEU A 573 28.39 34.67 35.54
N CYS A 574 28.70 35.18 34.35
CA CYS A 574 29.18 36.54 34.12
C CYS A 574 28.06 37.55 33.86
N GLY A 575 26.87 37.12 33.44
CA GLY A 575 25.68 37.97 33.24
C GLY A 575 25.01 38.45 34.54
N VAL A 576 25.75 38.43 35.66
CA VAL A 576 25.34 38.87 37.00
C VAL A 576 25.98 40.23 37.37
N CYS A 577 26.54 40.97 36.40
CA CYS A 577 27.01 42.34 36.61
C CYS A 577 26.16 43.34 35.83
#